data_AF-A0A7Y6PNB0-F1
#
_entry.id   AF-A0A7Y6PNB0-F1
#
_cell.length_a   1.000
_cell.length_b   1.000
_cell.length_c   1.000
_cell.angle_alpha   90.00
_cell.angle_beta   90.00
_cell.angle_gamma   90.00
#
_symmetry.space_group_name_H-M   'P 1'
#
loop_
_entity.id
_entity.type
_entity.pdbx_description
1 polymer ?
#
loop_
_entity_poly.entity_id
_entity_poly.type
_entity_poly.pdbx_seq_one_letter_code
_entity_poly.pdbx_strand_id
1 'polypeptide(L)'
;MATGRELESFDDVRALAEGELHELLDRGRPEQRVWAIWALALRHADSVAGLGARHEPDAGVRRNLAVVLAGHGQLDLLVALAKRDPAPEVRAAAMQLVSRFAIDGKLPHSLVVERVTSDTPDVKIAVLGTAFAGAPSWLAELAEKLLEDRDADVRYEAFEALFRIGRDAAALMWLEEAPEAETRLALMRWSARGRVRACAEALSTASRRLRRLLVESVRAASWKDLAPAIGDDIALVRALAKRNPSMFDEMPLSALMRATLREPTTAWIGLVRDRLAQREVPGEDLDAELLYDFRELCVRLIGECDAAIAALKKQRDEELDREIAVLEDQRVVLENALENASRLLVH
;
A
#
# COMPACT_ATOMS: atom_id res chain seq x y z
N MET A 1 -22.58 -44.51 -26.98
CA MET A 1 -21.18 -44.17 -26.67
C MET A 1 -20.70 -43.15 -27.69
N ALA A 2 -20.72 -41.87 -27.34
CA ALA A 2 -20.12 -40.79 -28.12
C ALA A 2 -18.58 -40.80 -27.92
N THR A 3 -17.94 -41.92 -28.25
CA THR A 3 -16.50 -42.11 -28.12
C THR A 3 -15.81 -41.41 -29.29
N GLY A 4 -15.54 -40.11 -29.13
CA GLY A 4 -14.69 -39.38 -30.08
C GLY A 4 -14.94 -37.87 -30.17
N ARG A 5 -15.97 -37.31 -29.52
CA ARG A 5 -16.14 -35.85 -29.51
C ARG A 5 -15.30 -35.24 -28.40
N GLU A 6 -14.31 -34.45 -28.78
CA GLU A 6 -13.53 -33.66 -27.83
C GLU A 6 -14.43 -32.59 -27.20
N LEU A 7 -14.56 -32.62 -25.88
CA LEU A 7 -15.35 -31.64 -25.12
C LEU A 7 -14.39 -30.55 -24.66
N GLU A 8 -14.38 -29.45 -25.41
CA GLU A 8 -13.45 -28.32 -25.22
C GLU A 8 -14.10 -27.12 -24.53
N SER A 9 -15.42 -27.10 -24.40
CA SER A 9 -16.15 -25.98 -23.82
C SER A 9 -17.21 -26.41 -22.80
N PHE A 10 -17.58 -25.46 -21.94
CA PHE A 10 -18.72 -25.62 -21.03
C PHE A 10 -20.03 -25.85 -21.79
N ASP A 11 -20.23 -25.20 -22.95
CA ASP A 11 -21.45 -25.36 -23.74
C ASP A 11 -21.58 -26.77 -24.33
N ASP A 12 -20.46 -27.38 -24.74
CA ASP A 12 -20.44 -28.79 -25.17
C ASP A 12 -20.89 -29.72 -24.03
N VAL A 13 -20.32 -29.54 -22.83
CA VAL A 13 -20.68 -30.34 -21.65
C VAL A 13 -22.13 -30.09 -21.23
N ARG A 14 -22.57 -28.83 -21.20
CA ARG A 14 -23.93 -28.45 -20.82
C ARG A 14 -24.99 -29.03 -21.75
N ALA A 15 -24.66 -29.37 -22.99
CA ALA A 15 -25.57 -30.01 -23.94
C ALA A 15 -25.73 -31.53 -23.72
N LEU A 16 -24.87 -32.17 -22.93
CA LEU A 16 -24.88 -33.62 -22.72
C LEU A 16 -26.11 -34.11 -21.93
N ALA A 17 -26.49 -35.37 -22.13
CA ALA A 17 -27.51 -36.00 -21.31
C ALA A 17 -27.06 -36.11 -19.85
N GLU A 18 -28.00 -36.18 -18.91
CA GLU A 18 -27.67 -36.26 -17.48
C GLU A 18 -26.79 -37.46 -17.12
N GLY A 19 -27.01 -38.63 -17.73
CA GLY A 19 -26.15 -39.80 -17.54
C GLY A 19 -24.71 -39.53 -17.98
N GLU A 20 -24.52 -38.83 -19.11
CA GLU A 20 -23.19 -38.47 -19.63
C GLU A 20 -22.50 -37.45 -18.71
N LEU A 21 -23.24 -36.52 -18.11
CA LEU A 21 -22.70 -35.61 -17.10
C LEU A 21 -22.18 -36.36 -15.87
N HIS A 22 -22.93 -37.37 -15.40
CA HIS A 22 -22.47 -38.21 -14.29
C HIS A 22 -21.24 -39.05 -14.66
N GLU A 23 -21.18 -39.58 -15.88
CA GLU A 23 -19.98 -40.28 -16.38
C GLU A 23 -18.76 -39.34 -16.43
N LEU A 24 -18.95 -38.07 -16.81
CA LEU A 24 -17.89 -37.06 -16.75
C LEU A 24 -17.43 -36.83 -15.31
N LEU A 25 -18.33 -36.79 -14.32
CA LEU A 25 -17.92 -36.66 -12.92
C LEU A 25 -17.03 -37.83 -12.46
N ASP A 26 -17.17 -39.02 -13.04
CA ASP A 26 -16.38 -40.20 -12.67
C ASP A 26 -15.05 -40.28 -13.41
N ARG A 27 -15.03 -39.90 -14.69
CA ARG A 27 -13.90 -40.21 -15.61
C ARG A 27 -13.35 -39.02 -16.39
N GLY A 28 -14.02 -37.86 -16.34
CA GLY A 28 -13.61 -36.65 -17.04
C GLY A 28 -12.34 -36.04 -16.45
N ARG A 29 -11.68 -35.18 -17.23
CA ARG A 29 -10.58 -34.33 -16.73
C ARG A 29 -11.10 -33.32 -15.69
N PRO A 30 -10.27 -32.78 -14.78
CA PRO A 30 -10.72 -31.84 -13.75
C PRO A 30 -11.62 -30.70 -14.27
N GLU A 31 -11.25 -30.07 -15.38
CA GLU A 31 -12.03 -29.02 -16.04
C GLU A 31 -13.42 -29.50 -16.50
N GLN A 32 -13.49 -30.72 -17.06
CA GLN A 32 -14.76 -31.33 -17.49
C GLN A 32 -15.62 -31.71 -16.28
N ARG A 33 -15.02 -32.14 -15.17
CA ARG A 33 -15.74 -32.41 -13.92
C ARG A 33 -16.33 -31.13 -13.34
N VAL A 34 -15.59 -30.03 -13.34
CA VAL A 34 -16.13 -28.71 -12.95
C VAL A 34 -17.31 -28.35 -13.83
N TRP A 35 -17.19 -28.43 -15.15
CA TRP A 35 -18.29 -28.15 -16.08
C TRP A 35 -19.51 -29.05 -15.83
N ALA A 36 -19.30 -30.34 -15.58
CA ALA A 36 -20.37 -31.27 -15.28
C ALA A 36 -21.08 -30.94 -13.96
N ILE A 37 -20.34 -30.59 -12.89
CA ILE A 37 -20.91 -30.13 -11.62
C ILE A 37 -21.81 -28.91 -11.85
N TRP A 38 -21.32 -27.89 -12.58
CA TRP A 38 -22.10 -26.69 -12.89
C TRP A 38 -23.32 -26.99 -13.75
N ALA A 39 -23.18 -27.82 -14.78
CA ALA A 39 -24.29 -28.20 -15.66
C ALA A 39 -25.39 -28.95 -14.89
N LEU A 40 -25.03 -29.86 -13.98
CA LEU A 40 -25.97 -30.57 -13.12
C LEU A 40 -26.63 -29.62 -12.11
N ALA A 41 -25.86 -28.73 -11.49
CA ALA A 41 -26.35 -27.74 -10.54
C ALA A 41 -27.37 -26.77 -11.15
N LEU A 42 -27.13 -26.32 -12.38
CA LEU A 42 -28.06 -25.45 -13.12
C LEU A 42 -29.34 -26.17 -13.54
N ARG A 43 -29.31 -27.48 -13.76
CA ARG A 43 -30.48 -28.29 -14.13
C ARG A 43 -31.35 -28.62 -12.90
N HIS A 44 -30.71 -28.88 -11.78
CA HIS A 44 -31.34 -29.39 -10.56
C HIS A 44 -31.14 -28.43 -9.40
N ALA A 45 -31.78 -27.25 -9.49
CA ALA A 45 -31.65 -26.18 -8.49
C ALA A 45 -31.92 -26.66 -7.05
N ASP A 46 -32.77 -27.68 -6.88
CA ASP A 46 -33.19 -28.19 -5.58
C ASP A 46 -32.34 -29.36 -5.05
N SER A 47 -31.42 -29.92 -5.83
CA SER A 47 -30.76 -31.19 -5.48
C SER A 47 -29.27 -31.27 -5.88
N VAL A 48 -28.44 -30.40 -5.31
CA VAL A 48 -26.96 -30.51 -5.41
C VAL A 48 -26.31 -31.25 -4.24
N ALA A 49 -27.10 -31.71 -3.26
CA ALA A 49 -26.59 -32.45 -2.11
C ALA A 49 -25.82 -33.73 -2.52
N GLY A 50 -26.31 -34.43 -3.55
CA GLY A 50 -25.63 -35.61 -4.10
C GLY A 50 -24.23 -35.29 -4.66
N LEU A 51 -24.03 -34.08 -5.21
CA LEU A 51 -22.71 -33.63 -5.68
C LEU A 51 -21.76 -33.38 -4.50
N GLY A 52 -22.27 -32.79 -3.41
CA GLY A 52 -21.50 -32.52 -2.19
C GLY A 52 -21.07 -33.78 -1.42
N ALA A 53 -21.82 -34.87 -1.53
CA ALA A 53 -21.52 -36.13 -0.87
C ALA A 53 -20.52 -37.01 -1.65
N ARG A 54 -20.22 -36.69 -2.91
CA ARG A 54 -19.30 -37.47 -3.75
C ARG A 54 -17.85 -37.29 -3.30
N HIS A 55 -17.07 -38.37 -3.44
CA HIS A 55 -15.63 -38.29 -3.30
C HIS A 55 -15.02 -37.68 -4.57
N GLU A 56 -14.52 -36.46 -4.47
CA GLU A 56 -13.79 -35.78 -5.55
C GLU A 56 -12.30 -35.66 -5.16
N PRO A 57 -11.37 -36.33 -5.86
CA PRO A 57 -9.96 -36.32 -5.49
C PRO A 57 -9.26 -34.99 -5.78
N ASP A 58 -9.71 -34.22 -6.77
CA ASP A 58 -9.05 -32.98 -7.19
C ASP A 58 -9.48 -31.77 -6.35
N ALA A 59 -8.51 -31.08 -5.74
CA ALA A 59 -8.76 -29.92 -4.90
C ALA A 59 -9.34 -28.73 -5.69
N GLY A 60 -8.95 -28.55 -6.95
CA GLY A 60 -9.50 -27.51 -7.83
C GLY A 60 -10.98 -27.73 -8.11
N VAL A 61 -11.39 -28.98 -8.35
CA VAL A 61 -12.81 -29.34 -8.51
C VAL A 61 -13.57 -29.12 -7.20
N ARG A 62 -13.03 -29.55 -6.04
CA ARG A 62 -13.67 -29.33 -4.73
C ARG A 62 -13.82 -27.85 -4.36
N ARG A 63 -12.87 -27.00 -4.75
CA ARG A 63 -13.00 -25.53 -4.61
C ARG A 63 -14.18 -24.97 -5.39
N ASN A 64 -14.39 -25.44 -6.61
CA ASN A 64 -15.54 -25.04 -7.42
C ASN A 64 -16.86 -25.57 -6.85
N LEU A 65 -16.85 -26.79 -6.30
CA LEU A 65 -17.99 -27.36 -5.60
C LEU A 65 -18.43 -26.48 -4.42
N ALA A 66 -17.50 -25.87 -3.67
CA ALA A 66 -17.83 -24.92 -2.60
C ALA A 66 -18.72 -23.76 -3.10
N VAL A 67 -18.41 -23.22 -4.29
CA VAL A 67 -19.18 -22.12 -4.91
C VAL A 67 -20.59 -22.59 -5.28
N VAL A 68 -20.71 -23.79 -5.86
CA VAL A 68 -21.99 -24.39 -6.23
C VAL A 68 -22.85 -24.65 -4.99
N LEU A 69 -22.27 -25.22 -3.93
CA LEU A 69 -22.95 -25.44 -2.65
C LEU A 69 -23.45 -24.13 -2.03
N ALA A 70 -22.62 -23.09 -2.04
CA ALA A 70 -23.01 -21.76 -1.58
C ALA A 70 -24.17 -21.17 -2.41
N GLY A 71 -24.09 -21.25 -3.74
CA GLY A 71 -25.11 -20.72 -4.65
C GLY A 71 -26.48 -21.37 -4.49
N HIS A 72 -26.52 -22.64 -4.12
CA HIS A 72 -27.75 -23.40 -3.87
C HIS A 72 -28.12 -23.51 -2.38
N GLY A 73 -27.52 -22.70 -1.52
CA GLY A 73 -27.87 -22.66 -0.09
C GLY A 73 -27.59 -23.96 0.67
N GLN A 74 -26.72 -24.83 0.16
CA GLN A 74 -26.30 -26.06 0.85
C GLN A 74 -25.27 -25.76 1.94
N LEU A 75 -25.68 -24.98 2.94
CA LEU A 75 -24.79 -24.40 3.93
C LEU A 75 -24.12 -25.46 4.82
N ASP A 76 -24.82 -26.55 5.16
CA ASP A 76 -24.25 -27.62 5.97
C ASP A 76 -23.09 -28.34 5.27
N LEU A 77 -23.25 -28.62 3.97
CA LEU A 77 -22.20 -29.22 3.14
C LEU A 77 -21.03 -28.26 2.93
N LEU A 78 -21.31 -26.96 2.74
CA LEU A 78 -20.29 -25.93 2.65
C LEU A 78 -19.47 -25.83 3.95
N VAL A 79 -20.14 -25.84 5.12
CA VAL A 79 -19.48 -25.82 6.43
C VAL A 79 -18.67 -27.10 6.64
N ALA A 80 -19.20 -28.27 6.25
CA ALA A 80 -18.46 -29.53 6.34
C ALA A 80 -17.17 -29.49 5.50
N LEU A 81 -17.24 -28.98 4.27
CA LEU A 81 -16.09 -28.78 3.39
C LEU A 81 -15.06 -27.85 4.04
N ALA A 82 -15.52 -26.70 4.55
CA ALA A 82 -14.66 -25.71 5.18
C ALA A 82 -13.97 -26.22 6.47
N LYS A 83 -14.61 -27.14 7.20
CA LYS A 83 -14.05 -27.72 8.44
C LYS A 83 -13.11 -28.90 8.18
N ARG A 84 -13.39 -29.73 7.18
CA ARG A 84 -12.84 -31.09 7.11
C ARG A 84 -12.09 -31.42 5.82
N ASP A 85 -12.10 -30.56 4.80
CA ASP A 85 -11.34 -30.86 3.59
C ASP A 85 -9.84 -31.02 3.91
N PRO A 86 -9.16 -32.06 3.42
CA PRO A 86 -7.73 -32.22 3.66
C PRO A 86 -6.90 -31.08 3.07
N ALA A 87 -7.34 -30.48 1.97
CA ALA A 87 -6.60 -29.44 1.26
C ALA A 87 -6.89 -28.04 1.85
N PRO A 88 -5.88 -27.32 2.38
CA PRO A 88 -6.06 -25.99 2.94
C PRO A 88 -6.70 -24.98 1.98
N GLU A 89 -6.37 -25.04 0.69
CA GLU A 89 -6.92 -24.17 -0.34
C GLU A 89 -8.41 -24.40 -0.60
N VAL A 90 -8.91 -25.62 -0.36
CA VAL A 90 -10.34 -25.92 -0.41
C VAL A 90 -11.02 -25.35 0.83
N ARG A 91 -10.44 -25.56 2.02
CA ARG A 91 -10.95 -24.97 3.26
C ARG A 91 -10.98 -23.44 3.19
N ALA A 92 -9.96 -22.81 2.63
CA ALA A 92 -9.87 -21.37 2.46
C ALA A 92 -10.96 -20.83 1.53
N ALA A 93 -11.16 -21.46 0.36
CA ALA A 93 -12.22 -21.09 -0.57
C ALA A 93 -13.62 -21.24 0.04
N ALA A 94 -13.87 -22.36 0.75
CA ALA A 94 -15.12 -22.59 1.45
C ALA A 94 -15.32 -21.59 2.60
N MET A 95 -14.28 -21.28 3.39
CA MET A 95 -14.36 -20.32 4.48
C MET A 95 -14.59 -18.88 4.02
N GLN A 96 -14.12 -18.51 2.82
CA GLN A 96 -14.47 -17.22 2.24
C GLN A 96 -15.99 -17.09 2.04
N LEU A 97 -16.65 -18.16 1.59
CA LEU A 97 -18.11 -18.19 1.40
C LEU A 97 -18.84 -18.25 2.74
N VAL A 98 -18.41 -19.13 3.67
CA VAL A 98 -18.97 -19.22 5.03
C VAL A 98 -18.89 -17.88 5.75
N SER A 99 -17.78 -17.14 5.61
CA SER A 99 -17.61 -15.84 6.26
C SER A 99 -18.60 -14.81 5.73
N ARG A 100 -18.86 -14.79 4.41
CA ARG A 100 -19.90 -13.92 3.82
C ARG A 100 -21.29 -14.27 4.34
N PHE A 101 -21.63 -15.55 4.44
CA PHE A 101 -22.90 -15.97 5.03
C PHE A 101 -23.00 -15.62 6.53
N ALA A 102 -21.89 -15.65 7.26
CA ALA A 102 -21.86 -15.22 8.66
C ALA A 102 -22.01 -13.70 8.81
N ILE A 103 -21.40 -12.91 7.92
CA ILE A 103 -21.60 -11.45 7.84
C ILE A 103 -23.07 -11.12 7.58
N ASP A 104 -23.72 -11.86 6.67
CA ASP A 104 -25.16 -11.76 6.36
C ASP A 104 -26.08 -12.28 7.48
N GLY A 105 -25.53 -12.85 8.57
CA GLY A 105 -26.32 -13.45 9.65
C GLY A 105 -26.99 -14.79 9.30
N LYS A 106 -26.67 -15.39 8.15
CA LYS A 106 -27.19 -16.70 7.71
C LYS A 106 -26.46 -17.87 8.35
N LEU A 107 -25.24 -17.64 8.83
CA LEU A 107 -24.46 -18.62 9.60
C LEU A 107 -23.95 -17.99 10.91
N PRO A 108 -23.75 -18.78 11.98
CA PRO A 108 -23.18 -18.27 13.21
C PRO A 108 -21.70 -17.91 13.01
N HIS A 109 -21.32 -16.68 13.40
CA HIS A 109 -19.95 -16.18 13.28
C HIS A 109 -18.94 -16.99 14.11
N SER A 110 -19.38 -17.72 15.13
CA SER A 110 -18.53 -18.62 15.93
C SER A 110 -17.84 -19.69 15.08
N LEU A 111 -18.45 -20.13 13.96
CA LEU A 111 -17.82 -21.04 13.00
C LEU A 111 -16.58 -20.40 12.36
N VAL A 112 -16.66 -19.12 12.03
CA VAL A 112 -15.54 -18.37 11.43
C VAL A 112 -14.43 -18.19 12.46
N VAL A 113 -14.77 -17.77 13.68
CA VAL A 113 -13.80 -17.55 14.77
C VAL A 113 -13.08 -18.85 15.15
N GLU A 114 -13.82 -19.97 15.28
CA GLU A 114 -13.25 -21.31 15.54
C GLU A 114 -12.21 -21.69 14.48
N ARG A 115 -12.51 -21.46 13.19
CA ARG A 115 -11.57 -21.80 12.12
C ARG A 115 -10.36 -20.89 12.08
N VAL A 116 -10.55 -19.57 12.22
CA VAL A 116 -9.43 -18.63 12.18
C VAL A 116 -8.43 -18.87 13.32
N THR A 117 -8.87 -19.35 14.48
CA THR A 117 -7.97 -19.66 15.60
C THR A 117 -7.18 -20.96 15.44
N SER A 118 -7.65 -21.93 14.64
CA SER A 118 -7.12 -23.29 14.60
C SER A 118 -6.56 -23.76 13.24
N ASP A 119 -6.81 -23.02 12.16
CA ASP A 119 -6.46 -23.43 10.79
C ASP A 119 -5.16 -22.77 10.27
N THR A 120 -4.82 -23.07 9.01
CA THR A 120 -3.63 -22.57 8.32
C THR A 120 -3.74 -21.07 7.98
N PRO A 121 -2.59 -20.40 7.74
CA PRO A 121 -2.56 -19.01 7.27
C PRO A 121 -3.50 -18.71 6.09
N ASP A 122 -3.56 -19.60 5.09
CA ASP A 122 -4.42 -19.43 3.91
C ASP A 122 -5.90 -19.25 4.26
N VAL A 123 -6.38 -19.99 5.25
CA VAL A 123 -7.77 -19.90 5.71
C VAL A 123 -8.01 -18.58 6.45
N LYS A 124 -7.08 -18.17 7.32
CA LYS A 124 -7.17 -16.90 8.03
C LYS A 124 -7.18 -15.71 7.06
N ILE A 125 -6.28 -15.72 6.08
CA ILE A 125 -6.19 -14.73 5.00
C ILE A 125 -7.49 -14.70 4.19
N ALA A 126 -8.05 -15.87 3.82
CA ALA A 126 -9.30 -15.93 3.08
C ALA A 126 -10.48 -15.33 3.86
N VAL A 127 -10.55 -15.52 5.18
CA VAL A 127 -11.56 -14.89 6.04
C VAL A 127 -11.37 -13.37 6.09
N LEU A 128 -10.14 -12.91 6.36
CA LEU A 128 -9.81 -11.48 6.39
C LEU A 128 -10.08 -10.80 5.04
N GLY A 129 -9.90 -11.52 3.93
CA GLY A 129 -10.24 -11.07 2.59
C GLY A 129 -11.72 -10.74 2.37
N THR A 130 -12.62 -11.10 3.30
CA THR A 130 -14.05 -10.74 3.29
C THR A 130 -14.38 -9.48 4.07
N ALA A 131 -13.40 -8.89 4.76
CA ALA A 131 -13.58 -7.69 5.56
C ALA A 131 -13.50 -6.42 4.68
N PHE A 132 -14.62 -5.71 4.58
CA PHE A 132 -14.76 -4.45 3.84
C PHE A 132 -15.53 -3.41 4.66
N ALA A 133 -15.73 -2.22 4.11
CA ALA A 133 -16.52 -1.17 4.72
C ALA A 133 -17.91 -1.71 5.12
N GLY A 134 -18.31 -1.45 6.37
CA GLY A 134 -19.56 -1.97 6.94
C GLY A 134 -19.49 -3.40 7.47
N ALA A 135 -18.31 -4.01 7.53
CA ALA A 135 -18.13 -5.30 8.20
C ALA A 135 -18.60 -5.25 9.66
N PRO A 136 -19.18 -6.35 10.19
CA PRO A 136 -19.63 -6.41 11.57
C PRO A 136 -18.46 -6.32 12.56
N SER A 137 -18.74 -5.85 13.79
CA SER A 137 -17.70 -5.61 14.81
C SER A 137 -16.87 -6.84 15.14
N TRP A 138 -17.49 -8.03 15.18
CA TRP A 138 -16.79 -9.29 15.47
C TRP A 138 -15.68 -9.59 14.44
N LEU A 139 -15.84 -9.16 13.18
CA LEU A 139 -14.83 -9.38 12.15
C LEU A 139 -13.69 -8.36 12.27
N ALA A 140 -14.01 -7.12 12.66
CA ALA A 140 -12.99 -6.13 13.00
C ALA A 140 -12.16 -6.57 14.22
N GLU A 141 -12.81 -7.03 15.29
CA GLU A 141 -12.15 -7.57 16.49
C GLU A 141 -11.29 -8.80 16.17
N LEU A 142 -11.74 -9.64 15.23
CA LEU A 142 -10.96 -10.77 14.75
C LEU A 142 -9.70 -10.32 13.99
N ALA A 143 -9.83 -9.30 13.13
CA ALA A 143 -8.69 -8.71 12.43
C ALA A 143 -7.70 -8.05 13.40
N GLU A 144 -8.17 -7.31 14.40
CA GLU A 144 -7.31 -6.74 15.46
C GLU A 144 -6.49 -7.83 16.17
N LYS A 145 -7.13 -8.95 16.56
CA LYS A 145 -6.43 -10.09 17.18
C LYS A 145 -5.38 -10.73 16.26
N LEU A 146 -5.65 -10.76 14.96
CA LEU A 146 -4.73 -11.36 13.99
C LEU A 146 -3.52 -10.47 13.64
N LEU A 147 -3.46 -9.22 14.12
CA LEU A 147 -2.23 -8.43 14.09
C LEU A 147 -1.11 -9.06 14.92
N GLU A 148 -1.43 -9.98 15.84
CA GLU A 148 -0.48 -10.72 16.67
C GLU A 148 -0.24 -12.16 16.16
N ASP A 149 -0.75 -12.52 14.97
CA ASP A 149 -0.56 -13.87 14.44
C ASP A 149 0.93 -14.17 14.24
N ARG A 150 1.33 -15.43 14.41
CA ARG A 150 2.71 -15.88 14.18
C ARG A 150 3.15 -15.70 12.73
N ASP A 151 2.21 -15.78 11.80
CA ASP A 151 2.46 -15.70 10.36
C ASP A 151 2.41 -14.25 9.87
N ALA A 152 3.46 -13.80 9.20
CA ALA A 152 3.58 -12.41 8.76
C ALA A 152 2.58 -12.03 7.65
N ASP A 153 2.17 -12.98 6.81
CA ASP A 153 1.16 -12.71 5.77
C ASP A 153 -0.23 -12.57 6.39
N VAL A 154 -0.52 -13.31 7.47
CA VAL A 154 -1.76 -13.13 8.25
C VAL A 154 -1.79 -11.76 8.91
N ARG A 155 -0.68 -11.33 9.54
CA ARG A 155 -0.60 -9.98 10.15
C ARG A 155 -0.78 -8.88 9.12
N TYR A 156 -0.15 -9.01 7.94
CA TYR A 156 -0.32 -8.06 6.85
C TYR A 156 -1.77 -8.01 6.33
N GLU A 157 -2.41 -9.16 6.11
CA GLU A 157 -3.80 -9.19 5.65
C GLU A 157 -4.76 -8.62 6.72
N ALA A 158 -4.46 -8.84 8.01
CA ALA A 158 -5.21 -8.28 9.12
C ALA A 158 -5.11 -6.75 9.13
N PHE A 159 -3.89 -6.23 8.94
CA PHE A 159 -3.64 -4.80 8.73
C PHE A 159 -4.46 -4.24 7.55
N GLU A 160 -4.45 -4.89 6.38
CA GLU A 160 -5.23 -4.41 5.22
C GLU A 160 -6.75 -4.53 5.45
N ALA A 161 -7.21 -5.57 6.14
CA ALA A 161 -8.61 -5.73 6.51
C ALA A 161 -9.09 -4.56 7.39
N LEU A 162 -8.32 -4.16 8.40
CA LEU A 162 -8.68 -3.04 9.28
C LEU A 162 -8.79 -1.73 8.51
N PHE A 163 -7.87 -1.44 7.58
CA PHE A 163 -7.99 -0.26 6.71
C PHE A 163 -9.23 -0.33 5.80
N ARG A 164 -9.55 -1.50 5.24
CA ARG A 164 -10.76 -1.66 4.42
C ARG A 164 -12.05 -1.45 5.23
N ILE A 165 -12.05 -1.79 6.51
CA ILE A 165 -13.18 -1.60 7.42
C ILE A 165 -13.28 -0.15 7.91
N GLY A 166 -12.17 0.59 7.93
CA GLY A 166 -12.07 1.93 8.53
C GLY A 166 -11.67 1.93 10.01
N ARG A 167 -10.92 0.91 10.46
CA ARG A 167 -10.37 0.75 11.81
C ARG A 167 -8.88 1.10 11.86
N ASP A 168 -8.53 2.24 11.28
CA ASP A 168 -7.16 2.62 10.98
C ASP A 168 -6.26 2.73 12.22
N ALA A 169 -6.81 3.12 13.37
CA ALA A 169 -6.04 3.34 14.60
C ALA A 169 -5.24 2.08 15.03
N ALA A 170 -5.88 0.90 15.05
CA ALA A 170 -5.21 -0.35 15.42
C ALA A 170 -4.17 -0.77 14.38
N ALA A 171 -4.48 -0.59 13.09
CA ALA A 171 -3.57 -0.90 11.99
C ALA A 171 -2.32 0.00 12.00
N LEU A 172 -2.49 1.30 12.28
CA LEU A 172 -1.41 2.27 12.41
C LEU A 172 -0.56 1.99 13.66
N MET A 173 -1.17 1.64 14.79
CA MET A 173 -0.45 1.26 16.00
C MET A 173 0.42 0.02 15.76
N TRP A 174 -0.10 -1.00 15.07
CA TRP A 174 0.70 -2.15 14.68
C TRP A 174 1.89 -1.78 13.79
N LEU A 175 1.71 -0.89 12.81
CA LEU A 175 2.85 -0.41 12.01
C LEU A 175 3.91 0.28 12.87
N GLU A 176 3.50 1.09 13.86
CA GLU A 176 4.44 1.76 14.77
C GLU A 176 5.24 0.77 15.63
N GLU A 177 4.63 -0.33 16.04
CA GLU A 177 5.26 -1.30 16.96
C GLU A 177 6.02 -2.41 16.23
N ALA A 178 5.66 -2.69 14.98
CA ALA A 178 6.26 -3.76 14.20
C ALA A 178 7.78 -3.55 13.96
N PRO A 179 8.54 -4.65 13.82
CA PRO A 179 9.95 -4.57 13.42
C PRO A 179 10.11 -3.79 12.10
N GLU A 180 11.21 -3.05 11.98
CA GLU A 180 11.44 -2.18 10.81
C GLU A 180 11.39 -2.93 9.47
N ALA A 181 11.94 -4.15 9.40
CA ALA A 181 11.91 -4.97 8.19
C ALA A 181 10.48 -5.33 7.76
N GLU A 182 9.64 -5.69 8.73
CA GLU A 182 8.23 -6.01 8.50
C GLU A 182 7.42 -4.77 8.12
N THR A 183 7.66 -3.66 8.82
CA THR A 183 7.04 -2.36 8.51
C THR A 183 7.34 -1.93 7.08
N ARG A 184 8.61 -2.05 6.63
CA ARG A 184 8.99 -1.72 5.24
C ARG A 184 8.26 -2.59 4.23
N LEU A 185 8.19 -3.90 4.47
CA LEU A 185 7.47 -4.83 3.59
C LEU A 185 5.98 -4.48 3.52
N ALA A 186 5.36 -4.20 4.67
CA ALA A 186 3.97 -3.78 4.75
C ALA A 186 3.72 -2.48 3.99
N LEU A 187 4.53 -1.44 4.21
CA LEU A 187 4.42 -0.17 3.49
C LEU A 187 4.63 -0.33 1.99
N MET A 188 5.59 -1.17 1.56
CA MET A 188 5.82 -1.46 0.14
C MET A 188 4.60 -2.13 -0.50
N ARG A 189 4.01 -3.14 0.15
CA ARG A 189 2.81 -3.83 -0.37
C ARG A 189 1.58 -2.92 -0.33
N TRP A 190 1.41 -2.14 0.74
CA TRP A 190 0.27 -1.26 0.92
C TRP A 190 0.27 -0.13 -0.11
N SER A 191 1.42 0.52 -0.31
CA SER A 191 1.59 1.61 -1.28
C SER A 191 1.62 1.15 -2.75
N ALA A 192 1.76 -0.16 -3.01
CA ALA A 192 1.72 -0.70 -4.36
C ALA A 192 0.39 -0.41 -5.07
N ARG A 193 0.39 -0.56 -6.41
CA ARG A 193 -0.78 -0.35 -7.30
C ARG A 193 -1.38 1.07 -7.22
N GLY A 194 -0.53 2.09 -7.04
CA GLY A 194 -0.95 3.50 -7.09
C GLY A 194 -1.58 4.03 -5.79
N ARG A 195 -1.42 3.31 -4.67
CA ARG A 195 -1.97 3.72 -3.35
C ARG A 195 -1.02 4.60 -2.53
N VAL A 196 0.11 5.03 -3.09
CA VAL A 196 1.15 5.81 -2.38
C VAL A 196 0.57 7.02 -1.67
N ARG A 197 -0.25 7.82 -2.36
CA ARG A 197 -0.85 9.03 -1.78
C ARG A 197 -1.78 8.73 -0.62
N ALA A 198 -2.63 7.72 -0.75
CA ALA A 198 -3.54 7.31 0.33
C ALA A 198 -2.74 6.84 1.57
N CYS A 199 -1.65 6.10 1.38
CA CYS A 199 -0.74 5.75 2.47
C CYS A 199 -0.11 6.99 3.11
N ALA A 200 0.31 7.97 2.31
CA ALA A 200 0.90 9.20 2.81
C ALA A 200 -0.09 10.05 3.62
N GLU A 201 -1.34 10.14 3.18
CA GLU A 201 -2.42 10.84 3.88
C GLU A 201 -2.73 10.15 5.22
N ALA A 202 -2.88 8.83 5.22
CA ALA A 202 -3.10 8.03 6.43
C ALA A 202 -1.93 8.13 7.43
N LEU A 203 -0.71 8.32 6.93
CA LEU A 203 0.49 8.46 7.76
C LEU A 203 0.88 9.90 8.06
N SER A 204 0.10 10.91 7.63
CA SER A 204 0.46 12.33 7.78
C SER A 204 0.69 12.75 9.25
N THR A 205 -0.06 12.14 10.17
CA THR A 205 0.06 12.37 11.62
C THR A 205 0.83 11.26 12.35
N ALA A 206 1.37 10.28 11.63
CA ALA A 206 2.15 9.19 12.21
C ALA A 206 3.54 9.67 12.68
N SER A 207 4.26 8.80 13.39
CA SER A 207 5.60 9.12 13.85
C SER A 207 6.53 9.46 12.67
N ARG A 208 7.54 10.29 12.93
CA ARG A 208 8.59 10.58 11.94
C ARG A 208 9.26 9.29 11.43
N ARG A 209 9.37 8.25 12.28
CA ARG A 209 9.92 6.94 11.89
C ARG A 209 9.08 6.33 10.77
N LEU A 210 7.76 6.19 10.94
CA LEU A 210 6.91 5.61 9.90
C LEU A 210 6.87 6.45 8.63
N ARG A 211 6.74 7.77 8.77
CA ARG A 211 6.74 8.69 7.62
C ARG A 211 8.06 8.56 6.84
N ARG A 212 9.21 8.43 7.52
CA ARG A 212 10.51 8.12 6.89
C ARG A 212 10.53 6.77 6.19
N LEU A 213 10.04 5.72 6.84
CA LEU A 213 10.00 4.38 6.25
C LEU A 213 9.13 4.36 4.99
N LEU A 214 8.02 5.10 4.95
CA LEU A 214 7.21 5.26 3.74
C LEU A 214 8.05 5.90 2.61
N VAL A 215 8.67 7.04 2.88
CA VAL A 215 9.50 7.77 1.89
C VAL A 215 10.62 6.88 1.33
N GLU A 216 11.26 6.09 2.20
CA GLU A 216 12.34 5.17 1.83
C GLU A 216 11.86 3.91 1.08
N SER A 217 10.66 3.40 1.37
CA SER A 217 10.21 2.08 0.89
C SER A 217 9.46 2.13 -0.44
N VAL A 218 8.81 3.25 -0.76
CA VAL A 218 8.08 3.39 -2.03
C VAL A 218 9.08 3.45 -3.19
N ARG A 219 8.86 2.73 -4.29
CA ARG A 219 9.79 2.75 -5.44
C ARG A 219 9.48 3.85 -6.45
N ALA A 220 8.21 3.99 -6.80
CA ALA A 220 7.71 4.97 -7.76
C ALA A 220 6.67 5.86 -7.08
N ALA A 221 7.05 7.09 -6.80
CA ALA A 221 6.20 8.14 -6.26
C ALA A 221 6.61 9.46 -6.90
N SER A 222 5.69 10.42 -6.96
CA SER A 222 6.00 11.84 -7.18
C SER A 222 6.13 12.56 -5.83
N TRP A 223 6.58 13.82 -5.84
CA TRP A 223 6.46 14.67 -4.64
C TRP A 223 4.99 14.76 -4.19
N LYS A 224 4.07 14.94 -5.14
CA LYS A 224 2.63 15.11 -4.87
C LYS A 224 2.02 13.90 -4.14
N ASP A 225 2.56 12.70 -4.33
CA ASP A 225 2.11 11.50 -3.64
C ASP A 225 2.61 11.46 -2.19
N LEU A 226 3.84 11.89 -1.93
CA LEU A 226 4.47 11.80 -0.60
C LEU A 226 4.29 13.06 0.25
N ALA A 227 3.91 14.18 -0.36
CA ALA A 227 3.75 15.47 0.32
C ALA A 227 2.93 15.40 1.62
N PRO A 228 1.81 14.64 1.72
CA PRO A 228 1.06 14.53 2.96
C PRO A 228 1.84 13.91 4.13
N ALA A 229 2.73 12.95 3.86
CA ALA A 229 3.57 12.32 4.88
C ALA A 229 4.83 13.14 5.19
N ILE A 230 5.38 13.84 4.20
CA ILE A 230 6.58 14.68 4.39
C ILE A 230 6.22 15.93 5.19
N GLY A 231 5.15 16.63 4.80
CA GLY A 231 4.79 17.93 5.36
C GLY A 231 5.97 18.90 5.29
N ASP A 232 6.23 19.59 6.41
CA ASP A 232 7.39 20.48 6.55
C ASP A 232 8.61 19.78 7.20
N ASP A 233 8.64 18.45 7.33
CA ASP A 233 9.72 17.75 8.05
C ASP A 233 11.00 17.65 7.21
N ILE A 234 12.00 18.49 7.51
CA ILE A 234 13.24 18.57 6.73
C ILE A 234 14.03 17.27 6.69
N ALA A 235 13.94 16.44 7.74
CA ALA A 235 14.60 15.14 7.74
C ALA A 235 13.98 14.20 6.69
N LEU A 236 12.68 14.32 6.45
CA LEU A 236 11.97 13.56 5.42
C LEU A 236 12.24 14.09 4.01
N VAL A 237 12.34 15.41 3.84
CA VAL A 237 12.77 16.01 2.56
C VAL A 237 14.17 15.51 2.18
N ARG A 238 15.09 15.41 3.14
CA ARG A 238 16.43 14.82 2.92
C ARG A 238 16.38 13.33 2.57
N ALA A 239 15.53 12.56 3.24
CA ALA A 239 15.36 11.15 2.92
C ALA A 239 14.87 10.97 1.47
N LEU A 240 13.94 11.82 1.04
CA LEU A 240 13.48 11.87 -0.35
C LEU A 240 14.61 12.24 -1.31
N ALA A 241 15.36 13.30 -1.00
CA ALA A 241 16.47 13.80 -1.80
C ALA A 241 17.55 12.73 -2.05
N LYS A 242 17.91 11.99 -1.00
CA LYS A 242 18.90 10.90 -1.08
C LYS A 242 18.43 9.79 -2.01
N ARG A 243 17.12 9.53 -2.07
CA ARG A 243 16.52 8.48 -2.89
C ARG A 243 16.40 8.91 -4.36
N ASN A 244 15.88 10.10 -4.62
CA ASN A 244 15.66 10.60 -5.98
C ASN A 244 15.88 12.11 -6.05
N PRO A 245 17.09 12.57 -6.42
CA PRO A 245 17.40 13.99 -6.52
C PRO A 245 16.49 14.77 -7.49
N SER A 246 15.95 14.12 -8.54
CA SER A 246 15.07 14.80 -9.51
C SER A 246 13.71 15.19 -8.91
N MET A 247 13.36 14.68 -7.72
CA MET A 247 12.13 15.06 -7.02
C MET A 247 12.10 16.54 -6.63
N PHE A 248 13.26 17.20 -6.54
CA PHE A 248 13.31 18.63 -6.26
C PHE A 248 12.68 19.48 -7.36
N ASP A 249 12.65 18.99 -8.59
CA ASP A 249 12.02 19.70 -9.70
C ASP A 249 10.49 19.73 -9.56
N GLU A 250 9.92 18.75 -8.87
CA GLU A 250 8.48 18.64 -8.60
C GLU A 250 8.05 19.30 -7.28
N MET A 251 9.01 19.63 -6.41
CA MET A 251 8.70 20.19 -5.10
C MET A 251 8.25 21.66 -5.23
N PRO A 252 7.15 22.06 -4.54
CA PRO A 252 6.76 23.46 -4.42
C PRO A 252 7.91 24.30 -3.90
N LEU A 253 8.07 25.50 -4.47
CA LEU A 253 9.19 26.36 -4.11
C LEU A 253 9.11 26.79 -2.64
N SER A 254 7.90 26.94 -2.10
CA SER A 254 7.71 27.20 -0.68
C SER A 254 8.21 26.09 0.23
N ALA A 255 8.01 24.82 -0.13
CA ALA A 255 8.52 23.69 0.66
C ALA A 255 10.06 23.67 0.65
N LEU A 256 10.68 23.93 -0.51
CA LEU A 256 12.13 24.11 -0.65
C LEU A 256 12.66 25.26 0.21
N MET A 257 11.99 26.41 0.19
CA MET A 257 12.41 27.59 0.95
C MET A 257 12.25 27.38 2.45
N ARG A 258 11.16 26.76 2.92
CA ARG A 258 10.99 26.42 4.34
C ARG A 258 12.07 25.46 4.83
N ALA A 259 12.44 24.47 4.02
CA ALA A 259 13.57 23.58 4.34
C ALA A 259 14.87 24.38 4.42
N THR A 260 15.12 25.27 3.45
CA THR A 260 16.34 26.10 3.40
C THR A 260 16.43 27.07 4.59
N LEU A 261 15.33 27.68 5.00
CA LEU A 261 15.27 28.59 6.15
C LEU A 261 15.57 27.88 7.47
N ARG A 262 15.14 26.62 7.62
CA ARG A 262 15.42 25.82 8.82
C ARG A 262 16.86 25.32 8.85
N GLU A 263 17.44 25.03 7.70
CA GLU A 263 18.80 24.52 7.61
C GLU A 263 19.51 25.04 6.35
N PRO A 264 20.10 26.25 6.45
CA PRO A 264 20.70 26.91 5.30
C PRO A 264 22.01 26.22 4.92
N THR A 265 21.96 25.37 3.91
CA THR A 265 23.16 24.82 3.28
C THR A 265 23.32 25.39 1.87
N THR A 266 24.56 25.48 1.38
CA THR A 266 24.86 25.96 0.03
C THR A 266 24.08 25.19 -1.05
N ALA A 267 23.87 23.87 -0.84
CA ALA A 267 23.10 23.05 -1.76
C ALA A 267 21.62 23.45 -1.82
N TRP A 268 20.98 23.65 -0.66
CA TRP A 268 19.58 24.09 -0.59
C TRP A 268 19.38 25.49 -1.17
N ILE A 269 20.29 26.41 -0.84
CA ILE A 269 20.27 27.78 -1.34
C ILE A 269 20.44 27.79 -2.86
N GLY A 270 21.36 26.99 -3.40
CA GLY A 270 21.54 26.83 -4.84
C GLY A 270 20.29 26.32 -5.54
N LEU A 271 19.62 25.31 -4.98
CA LEU A 271 18.35 24.80 -5.52
C LEU A 271 17.25 25.86 -5.53
N VAL A 272 17.09 26.61 -4.42
CA VAL A 272 16.09 27.69 -4.35
C VAL A 272 16.42 28.80 -5.35
N ARG A 273 17.70 29.21 -5.45
CA ARG A 273 18.18 30.20 -6.44
C ARG A 273 17.78 29.79 -7.85
N ASP A 274 18.10 28.56 -8.25
CA ASP A 274 17.87 28.10 -9.62
C ASP A 274 16.37 28.06 -9.94
N ARG A 275 15.53 27.70 -8.97
CA ARG A 275 14.07 27.71 -9.10
C ARG A 275 13.47 29.11 -9.14
N LEU A 276 14.01 30.05 -8.36
CA LEU A 276 13.60 31.46 -8.41
C LEU A 276 13.99 32.10 -9.75
N ALA A 277 15.17 31.78 -10.29
CA ALA A 277 15.65 32.31 -11.57
C ALA A 277 14.74 31.92 -12.75
N GLN A 278 14.10 30.76 -12.67
CA GLN A 278 13.16 30.26 -13.69
C GLN A 278 11.77 30.91 -13.62
N ARG A 279 11.49 31.75 -12.62
CA ARG A 279 10.18 32.40 -12.44
C ARG A 279 10.23 33.87 -12.85
N GLU A 280 9.16 34.33 -13.49
CA GLU A 280 8.96 35.75 -13.81
C GLU A 280 8.09 36.45 -12.75
N VAL A 281 7.11 35.75 -12.20
CA VAL A 281 6.18 36.26 -11.17
C VAL A 281 6.07 35.27 -9.99
N PRO A 282 5.70 35.74 -8.79
CA PRO A 282 5.36 34.86 -7.68
C PRO A 282 4.25 33.88 -8.10
N GLY A 283 4.46 32.59 -7.86
CA GLY A 283 3.42 31.58 -8.11
C GLY A 283 2.46 31.49 -6.92
N GLU A 284 1.29 30.87 -7.11
CA GLU A 284 0.31 30.65 -6.03
C GLU A 284 0.88 29.85 -4.84
N ASP A 285 1.94 29.08 -5.07
CA ASP A 285 2.62 28.28 -4.04
C ASP A 285 3.60 29.09 -3.18
N LEU A 286 3.81 30.38 -3.45
CA LEU A 286 4.86 31.19 -2.84
C LEU A 286 4.30 32.45 -2.17
N ASP A 287 4.39 32.50 -0.84
CA ASP A 287 3.99 33.66 -0.04
C ASP A 287 5.11 34.72 -0.01
N ALA A 288 4.72 36.00 -0.03
CA ALA A 288 5.61 37.15 0.11
C ALA A 288 6.38 37.13 1.44
N GLU A 289 5.76 36.66 2.53
CA GLU A 289 6.43 36.52 3.83
C GLU A 289 7.63 35.56 3.72
N LEU A 290 7.43 34.43 3.05
CA LEU A 290 8.48 33.43 2.87
C LEU A 290 9.63 33.93 1.97
N LEU A 291 9.31 34.72 0.95
CA LEU A 291 10.30 35.42 0.13
C LEU A 291 11.10 36.44 0.93
N TYR A 292 10.44 37.20 1.80
CA TYR A 292 11.09 38.16 2.68
C TYR A 292 12.05 37.47 3.64
N ASP A 293 11.61 36.41 4.31
CA ASP A 293 12.45 35.63 5.23
C ASP A 293 13.67 35.04 4.51
N PHE A 294 13.47 34.51 3.30
CA PHE A 294 14.57 33.97 2.51
C PHE A 294 15.55 35.06 2.05
N ARG A 295 15.03 36.25 1.70
CA ARG A 295 15.84 37.42 1.37
C ARG A 295 16.72 37.84 2.56
N GLU A 296 16.14 37.97 3.75
CA GLU A 296 16.87 38.32 4.98
C GLU A 296 17.91 37.26 5.36
N LEU A 297 17.58 35.97 5.16
CA LEU A 297 18.55 34.89 5.30
C LEU A 297 19.76 35.10 4.37
N CYS A 298 19.54 35.38 3.08
CA CYS A 298 20.62 35.60 2.13
C CYS A 298 21.49 36.81 2.51
N VAL A 299 20.90 37.94 2.89
CA VAL A 299 21.63 39.15 3.33
C VAL A 299 22.54 38.83 4.51
N ARG A 300 22.01 38.12 5.52
CA ARG A 300 22.77 37.72 6.70
C ARG A 300 23.95 36.83 6.32
N LEU A 301 23.73 35.79 5.52
CA LEU A 301 24.76 34.84 5.12
C LEU A 301 25.85 35.49 4.25
N ILE A 302 25.51 36.46 3.40
CA ILE A 302 26.50 37.24 2.64
C ILE A 302 27.42 38.01 3.59
N GLY A 303 26.85 38.68 4.59
CA GLY A 303 27.64 39.40 5.60
C GLY A 303 28.56 38.47 6.41
N GLU A 304 28.10 37.25 6.72
CA GLU A 304 28.91 36.22 7.37
C GLU A 304 30.08 35.76 6.46
N CYS A 305 29.84 35.53 5.16
CA CYS A 305 30.88 35.20 4.19
C CYS A 305 31.92 36.32 4.07
N ASP A 306 31.49 37.58 3.95
CA ASP A 306 32.38 38.74 3.84
C ASP A 306 33.29 38.87 5.07
N ALA A 307 32.73 38.69 6.27
CA ALA A 307 33.49 38.72 7.51
C ALA A 307 34.52 37.59 7.59
N ALA A 308 34.14 36.37 7.18
CA ALA A 308 35.04 35.21 7.14
C ALA A 308 36.18 35.40 6.14
N ILE A 309 35.88 35.86 4.92
CA ILE A 309 36.89 36.18 3.90
C ILE A 309 37.86 37.25 4.40
N ALA A 310 37.35 38.31 5.02
CA ALA A 310 38.18 39.38 5.58
C ALA A 310 39.08 38.88 6.74
N ALA A 311 38.60 37.94 7.54
CA ALA A 311 39.37 37.33 8.62
C ALA A 311 40.50 36.43 8.08
N LEU A 312 40.23 35.60 7.06
CA LEU A 312 41.24 34.76 6.42
C LEU A 312 42.31 35.60 5.71
N LYS A 313 41.91 36.63 4.94
CA LYS A 313 42.84 37.55 4.26
C LYS A 313 43.82 38.25 5.22
N LYS A 314 43.43 38.47 6.48
CA LYS A 314 44.31 39.08 7.51
C LYS A 314 45.44 38.15 7.96
N GLN A 315 45.30 36.83 7.82
CA GLN A 315 46.29 35.85 8.28
C GLN A 315 47.50 35.76 7.35
N ARG A 316 47.39 36.25 6.09
CA ARG A 316 48.46 36.29 5.08
C ARG A 316 49.12 34.93 4.82
N ASP A 317 48.31 33.88 4.77
CA ASP A 317 48.73 32.51 4.52
C ASP A 317 48.18 32.06 3.15
N GLU A 318 49.07 31.66 2.24
CA GLU A 318 48.73 31.20 0.88
C GLU A 318 47.93 29.89 0.92
N GLU A 319 48.03 29.10 2.00
CA GLU A 319 47.24 27.87 2.16
C GLU A 319 45.73 28.18 2.33
N LEU A 320 45.38 29.41 2.75
CA LEU A 320 44.00 29.85 2.95
C LEU A 320 43.32 30.37 1.68
N ASP A 321 44.04 30.54 0.58
CA ASP A 321 43.47 31.04 -0.69
C ASP A 321 42.37 30.11 -1.23
N ARG A 322 42.52 28.79 -1.00
CA ARG A 322 41.49 27.80 -1.38
C ARG A 322 40.19 27.97 -0.58
N GLU A 323 40.30 28.25 0.72
CA GLU A 323 39.13 28.45 1.58
C GLU A 323 38.43 29.78 1.25
N ILE A 324 39.20 30.83 0.97
CA ILE A 324 38.68 32.11 0.47
C ILE A 324 37.92 31.91 -0.83
N ALA A 325 38.47 31.17 -1.79
CA ALA A 325 37.80 30.90 -3.07
C ALA A 325 36.45 30.18 -2.88
N VAL A 326 36.38 29.19 -1.98
CA VAL A 326 35.13 28.50 -1.65
C VAL A 326 34.09 29.45 -1.05
N LEU A 327 34.51 30.36 -0.16
CA LEU A 327 33.61 31.37 0.42
C LEU A 327 33.15 32.39 -0.60
N GLU A 328 34.03 32.81 -1.53
CA GLU A 328 33.68 33.72 -2.63
C GLU A 328 32.66 33.07 -3.58
N ASP A 329 32.81 31.78 -3.91
CA ASP A 329 31.81 31.02 -4.68
C ASP A 329 30.46 30.95 -3.96
N GLN A 330 30.47 30.67 -2.64
CA GLN A 330 29.25 30.65 -1.82
C GLN A 330 28.55 32.01 -1.79
N ARG A 331 29.33 33.10 -1.65
CA ARG A 331 28.84 34.48 -1.67
C ARG A 331 28.15 34.79 -2.99
N VAL A 332 28.72 34.40 -4.13
CA VAL A 332 28.09 34.59 -5.45
C VAL A 332 26.77 33.81 -5.58
N VAL A 333 26.68 32.59 -5.04
CA VAL A 333 25.42 31.82 -5.00
C VAL A 333 24.35 32.58 -4.21
N LEU A 334 24.72 33.14 -3.06
CA LEU A 334 23.84 33.91 -2.19
C LEU A 334 23.38 35.24 -2.81
N GLU A 335 24.29 35.99 -3.45
CA GLU A 335 23.98 37.25 -4.15
C GLU A 335 22.95 37.01 -5.26
N ASN A 336 23.15 35.97 -6.07
CA ASN A 336 22.18 35.58 -7.10
C ASN A 336 20.84 35.13 -6.50
N ALA A 337 20.84 34.43 -5.36
CA ALA A 337 19.61 34.03 -4.68
C ALA A 337 18.84 35.27 -4.16
N LEU A 338 19.57 36.22 -3.57
CA LEU A 338 19.06 37.49 -3.06
C LEU A 338 18.44 38.35 -4.17
N GLU A 339 19.12 38.48 -5.31
CA GLU A 339 18.62 39.21 -6.47
C GLU A 339 17.31 38.61 -6.99
N ASN A 340 17.29 37.29 -7.18
CA ASN A 340 16.11 36.58 -7.66
C ASN A 340 14.92 36.70 -6.71
N ALA A 341 15.14 36.57 -5.40
CA ALA A 341 14.08 36.75 -4.41
C ALA A 341 13.56 38.20 -4.38
N SER A 342 14.46 39.18 -4.45
CA SER A 342 14.10 40.61 -4.45
C SER A 342 13.31 40.99 -5.70
N ARG A 343 13.66 40.44 -6.87
CA ARG A 343 12.93 40.64 -8.12
C ARG A 343 11.46 40.20 -8.00
N LEU A 344 11.21 39.04 -7.40
CA LEU A 344 9.85 38.52 -7.24
C LEU A 344 9.02 39.31 -6.20
N LEU A 345 9.63 39.98 -5.23
CA LEU A 345 8.92 40.80 -4.23
C LEU A 345 8.40 42.15 -4.77
N VAL A 346 8.88 42.59 -5.94
CA VAL A 346 8.45 43.85 -6.58
C VAL A 346 7.19 43.66 -7.44
N HIS A 347 6.89 42.42 -7.81
CA HIS A 347 5.70 42.02 -8.56
C HIS A 347 4.54 41.71 -7.61
#